data_AF-A0A3D2NQR5-F1
#
_entry.id   AF-A0A3D2NQR5-F1
#
_cell.length_a   1.000
_cell.length_b   1.000
_cell.length_c   1.000
_cell.angle_alpha   90.00
_cell.angle_beta   90.00
_cell.angle_gamma   90.00
#
_symmetry.space_group_name_H-M   'P 1'
#
loop_
_entity.id
_entity.type
_entity.pdbx_description
1 polymer ?
#
loop_
_entity_poly.entity_id
_entity_poly.type
_entity_poly.pdbx_seq_one_letter_code
_entity_poly.pdbx_strand_id
1 'polypeptide(L)'
;MTEAEKCNSDGHTLLNGKALQDVLRAQGETWSQLVAERCPHLFAAVPLFISPLQLQQMRDGIAAVERVVKLPGWSVASHPALTSQGGENHATGVFYGFDFHLNADGAKLIEINTNAGGAFLNALLLSSQRATPLPGEALAEADLEQGFLDMFRNEWRQARGALPLKTVAIVDEHPEAQYLYPEFLLVQAMFERAGITAYIVDPAELQSRADGLYCKGLRVDLIYNRLTDFDLQQHPMLREADGAGSVVLTPNPEHYARYADKRNLARLTDGEGLRALGVSEADITTLLLVIPHTFVVRPAQQQTLWENRKSLFFKPNFGYGSRGA
;
A
#
# COMPACT_ATOMS: atom_id res chain seq x y z
N MET A 1 -24.85 9.39 17.92
CA MET A 1 -24.21 10.09 16.80
C MET A 1 -23.03 10.91 17.35
N THR A 2 -21.81 10.46 17.07
CA THR A 2 -20.54 11.13 17.41
C THR A 2 -20.42 12.47 16.66
N GLU A 3 -19.51 13.34 17.07
CA GLU A 3 -19.26 14.60 16.34
C GLU A 3 -18.78 14.35 14.91
N ALA A 4 -17.93 13.35 14.70
CA ALA A 4 -17.50 12.95 13.36
C ALA A 4 -18.68 12.51 12.48
N GLU A 5 -19.62 11.72 13.02
CA GLU A 5 -20.84 11.33 12.28
C GLU A 5 -21.74 12.51 11.95
N LYS A 6 -21.82 13.53 12.81
CA LYS A 6 -22.53 14.77 12.51
C LYS A 6 -21.87 15.50 11.35
N CYS A 7 -20.55 15.74 11.42
CA CYS A 7 -19.80 16.40 10.35
C CYS A 7 -19.93 15.65 9.01
N ASN A 8 -19.94 14.32 9.03
CA ASN A 8 -20.13 13.50 7.83
C ASN A 8 -21.57 13.55 7.28
N SER A 9 -22.57 13.74 8.14
CA SER A 9 -23.99 13.80 7.75
C SER A 9 -24.41 15.20 7.27
N ASP A 10 -23.76 16.25 7.79
CA ASP A 10 -24.10 17.64 7.47
C ASP A 10 -23.82 17.98 6.00
N GLY A 11 -22.87 17.30 5.34
CA GLY A 11 -22.60 17.44 3.89
C GLY A 11 -22.16 18.83 3.43
N HIS A 12 -21.98 19.79 4.35
CA HIS A 12 -21.70 21.19 4.05
C HIS A 12 -20.22 21.56 4.17
N THR A 13 -19.38 20.71 4.76
CA THR A 13 -17.94 20.95 4.81
C THR A 13 -17.32 20.60 3.47
N LEU A 14 -16.68 21.59 2.84
CA LEU A 14 -16.03 21.44 1.54
C LEU A 14 -14.53 21.67 1.66
N LEU A 15 -13.77 20.94 0.85
CA LEU A 15 -12.36 21.22 0.63
C LEU A 15 -12.21 22.50 -0.20
N ASN A 16 -11.11 23.20 0.00
CA ASN A 16 -10.77 24.38 -0.79
C ASN A 16 -10.25 23.95 -2.17
N GLY A 17 -11.17 23.85 -3.13
CA GLY A 17 -10.87 23.43 -4.50
C GLY A 17 -9.91 24.38 -5.24
N LYS A 18 -9.97 25.69 -4.95
CA LYS A 18 -9.03 26.66 -5.56
C LYS A 18 -7.61 26.42 -5.07
N ALA A 19 -7.42 26.29 -3.75
CA ALA A 19 -6.11 26.01 -3.19
C ALA A 19 -5.54 24.68 -3.69
N LEU A 20 -6.39 23.65 -3.86
CA LEU A 20 -5.99 22.39 -4.48
C LEU A 20 -5.50 22.61 -5.92
N GLN A 21 -6.26 23.31 -6.76
CA GLN A 21 -5.84 23.61 -8.14
C GLN A 21 -4.51 24.38 -8.19
N ASP A 22 -4.30 25.34 -7.29
CA ASP A 22 -3.06 26.12 -7.22
C ASP A 22 -1.85 25.24 -6.88
N VAL A 23 -2.00 24.30 -5.92
CA VAL A 23 -0.95 23.32 -5.57
C VAL A 23 -0.68 22.34 -6.72
N LEU A 24 -1.72 21.87 -7.43
CA LEU A 24 -1.55 20.97 -8.57
C LEU A 24 -0.82 21.67 -9.73
N ARG A 25 -1.17 22.92 -10.05
CA ARG A 25 -0.48 23.73 -11.08
C ARG A 25 0.98 24.01 -10.71
N ALA A 26 1.28 24.14 -9.43
CA ALA A 26 2.66 24.35 -8.96
C ALA A 26 3.60 23.16 -9.25
N GLN A 27 3.05 21.97 -9.51
CA GLN A 27 3.85 20.81 -9.97
C GLN A 27 4.24 20.89 -11.46
N GLY A 28 3.71 21.87 -12.19
CA GLY A 28 3.94 22.09 -13.61
C GLY A 28 2.66 21.99 -14.43
N GLU A 29 2.53 22.90 -15.40
CA GLU A 29 1.32 23.02 -16.22
C GLU A 29 0.98 21.71 -16.95
N THR A 30 1.96 21.10 -17.62
CA THR A 30 1.79 19.82 -18.34
C THR A 30 1.31 18.69 -17.43
N TRP A 31 1.88 18.56 -16.23
CA TRP A 31 1.47 17.54 -15.27
C TRP A 31 0.04 17.81 -14.75
N SER A 32 -0.29 19.06 -14.44
CA SER A 32 -1.61 19.42 -13.94
C SER A 32 -2.72 19.19 -14.99
N GLN A 33 -2.44 19.44 -16.27
CA GLN A 33 -3.34 19.14 -17.39
C GLN A 33 -3.55 17.63 -17.53
N LEU A 34 -2.47 16.84 -17.45
CA LEU A 34 -2.55 15.37 -17.47
C LEU A 34 -3.48 14.84 -16.36
N VAL A 35 -3.38 15.37 -15.14
CA VAL A 35 -4.28 15.00 -14.03
C VAL A 35 -5.72 15.37 -14.33
N ALA A 36 -5.98 16.58 -14.82
CA ALA A 36 -7.33 17.05 -15.14
C ALA A 36 -7.99 16.20 -16.23
N GLU A 37 -7.23 15.79 -17.24
CA GLU A 37 -7.73 14.98 -18.37
C GLU A 37 -7.96 13.52 -18.00
N ARG A 38 -7.01 12.89 -17.29
CA ARG A 38 -7.03 11.43 -17.03
C ARG A 38 -7.67 11.05 -15.71
N CYS A 39 -7.67 11.95 -14.75
CA CYS A 39 -8.12 11.67 -13.39
C CYS A 39 -9.12 12.74 -12.89
N PRO A 40 -10.22 13.04 -13.62
CA PRO A 40 -11.15 14.12 -13.28
C PRO A 40 -11.87 13.93 -11.94
N HIS A 41 -11.86 12.70 -11.40
CA HIS A 41 -12.51 12.33 -10.14
C HIS A 41 -11.51 11.85 -9.07
N LEU A 42 -10.24 12.24 -9.21
CA LEU A 42 -9.17 11.81 -8.30
C LEU A 42 -9.38 12.30 -6.86
N PHE A 43 -9.98 13.49 -6.71
CA PHE A 43 -10.21 14.13 -5.42
C PHE A 43 -11.70 14.33 -5.17
N ALA A 44 -12.18 13.85 -4.03
CA ALA A 44 -13.51 14.19 -3.54
C ALA A 44 -13.53 15.66 -3.10
N ALA A 45 -14.65 16.36 -3.33
CA ALA A 45 -14.83 17.74 -2.88
C ALA A 45 -15.12 17.84 -1.37
N VAL A 46 -15.45 16.71 -0.73
CA VAL A 46 -15.84 16.61 0.67
C VAL A 46 -14.80 15.82 1.46
N PRO A 47 -14.43 16.27 2.67
CA PRO A 47 -13.65 15.46 3.60
C PRO A 47 -14.51 14.38 4.27
N LEU A 48 -13.86 13.34 4.78
CA LEU A 48 -14.45 12.37 5.70
C LEU A 48 -13.79 12.53 7.08
N PHE A 49 -14.60 12.70 8.11
CA PHE A 49 -14.14 12.82 9.49
C PHE A 49 -14.17 11.47 10.19
N ILE A 50 -13.13 11.20 10.99
CA ILE A 50 -13.05 10.05 11.88
C ILE A 50 -13.03 10.52 13.33
N SER A 51 -13.70 9.78 14.20
CA SER A 51 -13.65 10.03 15.64
C SER A 51 -12.31 9.57 16.23
N PRO A 52 -11.89 10.10 17.40
CA PRO A 52 -10.71 9.62 18.12
C PRO A 52 -10.75 8.12 18.41
N LEU A 53 -11.94 7.57 18.71
CA LEU A 53 -12.12 6.14 18.93
C LEU A 53 -11.84 5.32 17.65
N GLN A 54 -12.38 5.75 16.51
CA GLN A 54 -12.14 5.07 15.22
C GLN A 54 -10.65 5.14 14.83
N LEU A 55 -10.00 6.28 15.03
CA LEU A 55 -8.56 6.42 14.81
C LEU A 55 -7.75 5.47 15.71
N GLN A 56 -8.13 5.36 16.99
CA GLN A 56 -7.48 4.45 17.93
C GLN A 56 -7.66 2.99 17.50
N GLN A 57 -8.86 2.59 17.09
CA GLN A 57 -9.13 1.25 16.55
C GLN A 57 -8.27 0.94 15.31
N MET A 58 -8.10 1.91 14.40
CA MET A 58 -7.22 1.73 13.24
C MET A 58 -5.76 1.51 13.67
N ARG A 59 -5.24 2.34 14.59
CA ARG A 59 -3.87 2.23 15.11
C ARG A 59 -3.64 0.90 15.83
N ASP A 60 -4.57 0.50 16.70
CA ASP A 60 -4.48 -0.75 17.45
C ASP A 60 -4.54 -1.96 16.52
N GLY A 61 -5.41 -1.92 15.50
CA GLY A 61 -5.50 -2.95 14.48
C GLY A 61 -4.20 -3.10 13.68
N ILE A 62 -3.66 -1.99 13.17
CA ILE A 62 -2.36 -1.99 12.46
C ILE A 62 -1.26 -2.55 13.36
N ALA A 63 -1.16 -2.07 14.61
CA ALA A 63 -0.14 -2.51 15.54
C ALA A 63 -0.26 -4.00 15.93
N ALA A 64 -1.49 -4.52 16.07
CA ALA A 64 -1.72 -5.94 16.32
C ALA A 64 -1.29 -6.79 15.12
N VAL A 65 -1.66 -6.40 13.89
CA VAL A 65 -1.21 -7.08 12.66
C VAL A 65 0.32 -7.10 12.61
N GLU A 66 0.97 -5.95 12.79
CA GLU A 66 2.43 -5.82 12.78
C GLU A 66 3.13 -6.73 13.81
N ARG A 67 2.53 -6.95 14.98
CA ARG A 67 3.05 -7.91 15.97
C ARG A 67 2.87 -9.35 15.51
N VAL A 68 1.67 -9.72 15.06
CA VAL A 68 1.35 -11.10 14.65
C VAL A 68 2.18 -11.56 13.47
N VAL A 69 2.31 -10.74 12.43
CA VAL A 69 3.05 -11.10 11.20
C VAL A 69 4.57 -11.19 11.39
N LYS A 70 5.09 -10.75 12.54
CA LYS A 70 6.50 -10.88 12.94
C LYS A 70 6.76 -12.09 13.84
N LEU A 71 5.71 -12.81 14.27
CA LEU A 71 5.90 -14.02 15.08
C LEU A 71 6.57 -15.13 14.23
N PRO A 72 7.49 -15.92 14.81
CA PRO A 72 8.12 -17.03 14.09
C PRO A 72 7.12 -18.06 13.54
N GLY A 73 5.98 -18.23 14.21
CA GLY A 73 4.91 -19.11 13.78
C GLY A 73 4.07 -18.56 12.61
N TRP A 74 4.16 -17.27 12.30
CA TRP A 74 3.53 -16.67 11.13
C TRP A 74 4.38 -16.92 9.88
N SER A 75 4.43 -18.18 9.45
CA SER A 75 5.20 -18.55 8.26
C SER A 75 4.45 -18.20 6.98
N VAL A 76 5.21 -17.71 6.00
CA VAL A 76 4.80 -17.56 4.59
C VAL A 76 5.61 -18.45 3.66
N ALA A 77 6.47 -19.33 4.20
CA ALA A 77 7.45 -20.10 3.43
C ALA A 77 6.83 -21.02 2.36
N SER A 78 5.57 -21.44 2.54
CA SER A 78 4.83 -22.23 1.57
C SER A 78 4.17 -21.38 0.47
N HIS A 79 4.34 -20.05 0.48
CA HIS A 79 3.73 -19.18 -0.49
C HIS A 79 4.44 -19.34 -1.86
N PRO A 80 3.71 -19.64 -2.96
CA PRO A 80 4.30 -19.95 -4.27
C PRO A 80 5.24 -18.87 -4.83
N ALA A 81 5.03 -17.63 -4.39
CA ALA A 81 5.81 -16.46 -4.74
C ALA A 81 7.27 -16.51 -4.26
N LEU A 82 7.50 -17.14 -3.11
CA LEU A 82 8.81 -17.08 -2.48
C LEU A 82 9.78 -18.00 -3.20
N THR A 83 10.98 -17.51 -3.45
CA THR A 83 12.07 -18.34 -3.95
C THR A 83 12.67 -19.09 -2.76
N SER A 84 13.09 -20.34 -2.98
CA SER A 84 13.77 -21.16 -1.96
C SER A 84 15.20 -20.67 -1.65
N GLN A 85 15.68 -19.69 -2.41
CA GLN A 85 16.94 -18.99 -2.23
C GLN A 85 16.71 -17.87 -1.18
N GLY A 86 16.55 -18.27 0.08
CA GLY A 86 16.34 -17.36 1.20
C GLY A 86 17.59 -16.54 1.50
N GLY A 87 17.78 -15.45 0.76
CA GLY A 87 18.57 -14.32 1.25
C GLY A 87 17.86 -13.70 2.47
N GLU A 88 18.62 -13.12 3.39
CA GLU A 88 18.03 -12.29 4.44
C GLU A 88 17.35 -11.09 3.77
N ASN A 89 16.01 -11.09 3.74
CA ASN A 89 15.27 -9.94 3.26
C ASN A 89 15.40 -8.82 4.30
N HIS A 90 16.17 -7.80 3.95
CA HIS A 90 16.41 -6.64 4.81
C HIS A 90 15.43 -5.50 4.54
N ALA A 91 14.72 -5.51 3.42
CA ALA A 91 13.74 -4.51 3.08
C ALA A 91 12.50 -4.65 3.99
N THR A 92 11.90 -3.52 4.39
CA THR A 92 10.69 -3.46 5.20
C THR A 92 9.41 -3.33 4.36
N GLY A 93 9.55 -2.86 3.12
CA GLY A 93 8.46 -2.58 2.19
C GLY A 93 8.01 -1.13 2.25
N VAL A 94 8.02 -0.44 1.11
CA VAL A 94 7.45 0.91 0.99
C VAL A 94 5.93 0.87 0.75
N PHE A 95 5.23 1.90 1.24
CA PHE A 95 3.82 2.16 0.94
C PHE A 95 2.86 1.00 1.21
N TYR A 96 2.82 0.56 2.47
CA TYR A 96 1.68 -0.24 2.94
C TYR A 96 0.43 0.63 3.10
N GLY A 97 -0.71 0.10 2.66
CA GLY A 97 -2.03 0.68 2.85
C GLY A 97 -2.90 -0.25 3.68
N PHE A 98 -3.45 0.23 4.79
CA PHE A 98 -4.42 -0.51 5.59
C PHE A 98 -5.79 0.16 5.41
N ASP A 99 -6.68 -0.52 4.69
CA ASP A 99 -7.94 0.06 4.26
C ASP A 99 -9.04 -0.28 5.25
N PHE A 100 -9.67 0.77 5.80
CA PHE A 100 -10.75 0.62 6.77
C PHE A 100 -12.07 1.13 6.20
N HIS A 101 -13.14 0.35 6.41
CA HIS A 101 -14.50 0.84 6.33
C HIS A 101 -14.98 1.28 7.72
N LEU A 102 -15.79 2.33 7.76
CA LEU A 102 -16.45 2.79 8.99
C LEU A 102 -17.88 2.27 9.01
N ASN A 103 -18.30 1.69 10.13
CA ASN A 103 -19.69 1.35 10.40
C ASN A 103 -20.09 1.77 11.82
N ALA A 104 -21.32 1.41 12.22
CA ALA A 104 -21.83 1.72 13.56
C ALA A 104 -21.00 1.10 14.70
N ASP A 105 -20.23 0.05 14.42
CA ASP A 105 -19.36 -0.65 15.38
C ASP A 105 -17.90 -0.13 15.34
N GLY A 106 -17.60 0.86 14.50
CA GLY A 106 -16.28 1.49 14.39
C GLY A 106 -15.53 1.17 13.10
N ALA A 107 -14.21 1.23 13.16
CA ALA A 107 -13.33 0.98 12.01
C ALA A 107 -13.14 -0.53 11.77
N LYS A 108 -13.29 -0.95 10.50
CA LYS A 108 -13.17 -2.33 10.05
C LYS A 108 -12.12 -2.47 8.97
N LEU A 109 -11.00 -3.14 9.26
CA LEU A 109 -9.93 -3.42 8.31
C LEU A 109 -10.45 -4.41 7.27
N ILE A 110 -10.51 -3.98 6.01
CA ILE A 110 -11.04 -4.79 4.90
C ILE A 110 -9.96 -5.32 3.97
N GLU A 111 -8.81 -4.65 3.89
CA GLU A 111 -7.70 -5.01 3.00
C GLU A 111 -6.39 -4.42 3.52
N ILE A 112 -5.29 -5.11 3.23
CA ILE A 112 -3.94 -4.60 3.39
C ILE A 112 -3.31 -4.63 2.00
N ASN A 113 -2.73 -3.53 1.56
CA ASN A 113 -2.06 -3.36 0.27
C ASN A 113 -0.57 -3.18 0.53
N THR A 114 0.30 -3.82 -0.27
CA THR A 114 1.75 -3.69 -0.11
C THR A 114 2.42 -2.72 -1.08
N ASN A 115 1.72 -2.21 -2.10
CA ASN A 115 2.22 -1.22 -3.08
C ASN A 115 1.22 -0.05 -3.26
N ALA A 116 0.65 0.43 -2.16
CA ALA A 116 -0.45 1.39 -2.20
C ALA A 116 -0.08 2.67 -2.97
N GLY A 117 -0.94 3.05 -3.91
CA GLY A 117 -0.86 4.33 -4.60
C GLY A 117 -1.64 5.43 -3.88
N GLY A 118 -1.44 6.67 -4.30
CA GLY A 118 -2.18 7.84 -3.85
C GLY A 118 -1.48 8.65 -2.74
N ALA A 119 -0.35 8.19 -2.20
CA ALA A 119 0.32 8.88 -1.10
C ALA A 119 0.81 10.30 -1.49
N PHE A 120 1.39 10.46 -2.67
CA PHE A 120 1.87 11.76 -3.14
C PHE A 120 0.71 12.69 -3.48
N LEU A 121 -0.35 12.14 -4.07
CA LEU A 121 -1.57 12.90 -4.38
C LEU A 121 -2.26 13.39 -3.10
N ASN A 122 -2.33 12.55 -2.06
CA ASN A 122 -2.84 12.93 -0.75
C ASN A 122 -1.92 13.94 -0.05
N ALA A 123 -0.60 13.86 -0.23
CA ALA A 123 0.31 14.88 0.30
C ALA A 123 0.04 16.27 -0.32
N LEU A 124 -0.18 16.33 -1.63
CA LEU A 124 -0.60 17.57 -2.31
C LEU A 124 -1.96 18.05 -1.80
N LEU A 125 -2.93 17.15 -1.65
CA LEU A 125 -4.24 17.49 -1.08
C LEU A 125 -4.08 18.09 0.33
N LEU A 126 -3.43 17.39 1.25
CA LEU A 126 -3.24 17.86 2.62
C LEU A 126 -2.50 19.20 2.68
N SER A 127 -1.48 19.38 1.84
CA SER A 127 -0.75 20.66 1.77
C SER A 127 -1.65 21.82 1.33
N SER A 128 -2.53 21.59 0.35
CA SER A 128 -3.48 22.60 -0.14
C SER A 128 -4.54 23.01 0.89
N GLN A 129 -4.81 22.17 1.89
CA GLN A 129 -5.86 22.40 2.87
C GLN A 129 -5.37 22.99 4.20
N ARG A 130 -4.07 23.27 4.35
CA ARG A 130 -3.48 23.75 5.62
C ARG A 130 -4.10 25.02 6.18
N ALA A 131 -4.56 25.93 5.32
CA ALA A 131 -5.22 27.18 5.72
C ALA A 131 -6.76 27.07 5.73
N THR A 132 -7.31 25.92 5.33
CA THR A 132 -8.75 25.70 5.26
C THR A 132 -9.26 25.33 6.66
N PRO A 133 -10.23 26.06 7.24
CA PRO A 133 -10.77 25.77 8.56
C PRO A 133 -11.67 24.53 8.49
N LEU A 134 -11.08 23.35 8.70
CA LEU A 134 -11.80 22.08 8.80
C LEU A 134 -12.03 21.72 10.28
N PRO A 135 -13.18 21.11 10.63
CA PRO A 135 -13.40 20.55 11.96
C PRO A 135 -12.33 19.52 12.36
N GLY A 136 -12.02 19.46 13.66
CA GLY A 136 -11.08 18.49 14.22
C GLY A 136 -9.63 18.93 14.18
N GLU A 137 -8.73 17.96 14.35
CA GLU A 137 -7.28 18.17 14.40
C GLU A 137 -6.60 17.49 13.20
N ALA A 138 -5.67 18.20 12.57
CA ALA A 138 -4.86 17.63 11.50
C ALA A 138 -3.81 16.68 12.10
N LEU A 139 -3.87 15.40 11.70
CA LEU A 139 -2.98 14.36 12.19
C LEU A 139 -1.78 14.08 11.27
N ALA A 140 -1.83 14.59 10.04
CA ALA A 140 -0.81 14.31 9.04
C ALA A 140 0.53 14.95 9.43
N GLU A 141 1.62 14.23 9.18
CA GLU A 141 2.97 14.73 9.42
C GLU A 141 3.29 15.93 8.53
N ALA A 142 4.15 16.80 9.03
CA ALA A 142 4.77 17.82 8.19
C ALA A 142 5.78 17.17 7.24
N ASP A 143 5.91 17.70 6.03
CA ASP A 143 6.91 17.28 5.04
C ASP A 143 6.84 15.78 4.66
N LEU A 144 5.63 15.35 4.27
CA LEU A 144 5.37 13.97 3.83
C LEU A 144 6.30 13.50 2.71
N GLU A 145 6.66 14.39 1.78
CA GLU A 145 7.57 14.04 0.68
C GLU A 145 8.96 13.63 1.19
N GLN A 146 9.51 14.36 2.17
CA GLN A 146 10.77 13.97 2.80
C GLN A 146 10.64 12.63 3.54
N GLY A 147 9.52 12.40 4.23
CA GLY A 147 9.21 11.10 4.85
C GLY A 147 9.15 9.95 3.83
N PHE A 148 8.56 10.17 2.66
CA PHE A 148 8.52 9.19 1.57
C PHE A 148 9.93 8.90 1.03
N LEU A 149 10.75 9.93 0.80
CA LEU A 149 12.13 9.76 0.35
C LEU A 149 12.96 8.96 1.38
N ASP A 150 12.80 9.26 2.67
CA ASP A 150 13.51 8.58 3.74
C ASP A 150 13.07 7.12 3.91
N MET A 151 11.82 6.80 3.55
CA MET A 151 11.35 5.42 3.46
C MET A 151 12.16 4.62 2.44
N PHE A 152 12.36 5.13 1.23
CA PHE A 152 13.20 4.47 0.21
C PHE A 152 14.68 4.39 0.61
N ARG A 153 15.21 5.44 1.22
CA ARG A 153 16.58 5.42 1.75
C ARG A 153 16.75 4.39 2.86
N ASN A 154 15.72 4.17 3.68
CA ASN A 154 15.73 3.12 4.69
C ASN A 154 15.80 1.74 4.03
N GLU A 155 14.98 1.44 3.03
CA GLU A 155 15.04 0.16 2.30
C GLU A 155 16.45 -0.12 1.77
N TRP A 156 17.04 0.88 1.11
CA TRP A 156 18.40 0.78 0.59
C TRP A 156 19.43 0.58 1.71
N ARG A 157 19.34 1.35 2.80
CA ARG A 157 20.26 1.26 3.94
C ARG A 157 20.19 -0.11 4.62
N GLN A 158 19.01 -0.68 4.76
CA GLN A 158 18.87 -2.02 5.35
C GLN A 158 19.54 -3.08 4.47
N ALA A 159 19.40 -2.96 3.14
CA ALA A 159 19.96 -3.94 2.21
C ALA A 159 21.45 -3.74 1.88
N ARG A 160 21.98 -2.51 2.01
CA ARG A 160 23.31 -2.12 1.48
C ARG A 160 24.15 -1.24 2.42
N GLY A 161 23.67 -0.98 3.63
CA GLY A 161 24.38 -0.16 4.62
C GLY A 161 24.55 1.30 4.17
N ALA A 162 25.79 1.80 4.23
CA ALA A 162 26.10 3.20 3.95
C ALA A 162 26.38 3.51 2.47
N LEU A 163 26.20 2.55 1.56
CA LEU A 163 26.38 2.80 0.13
C LEU A 163 25.36 3.85 -0.36
N PRO A 164 25.73 4.72 -1.31
CA PRO A 164 24.79 5.70 -1.87
C PRO A 164 23.74 5.02 -2.76
N LEU A 165 22.47 5.42 -2.61
CA LEU A 165 21.41 5.13 -3.56
C LEU A 165 21.54 6.10 -4.74
N LYS A 166 21.78 5.61 -5.96
CA LYS A 166 22.02 6.44 -7.14
C LYS A 166 20.95 6.30 -8.21
N THR A 167 20.40 5.11 -8.41
CA THR A 167 19.44 4.83 -9.49
C THR A 167 18.22 4.06 -8.99
N VAL A 168 17.03 4.63 -9.20
CA VAL A 168 15.74 3.97 -8.92
C VAL A 168 14.99 3.72 -10.22
N ALA A 169 14.38 2.54 -10.35
CA ALA A 169 13.39 2.26 -11.39
C ALA A 169 12.01 2.09 -10.76
N ILE A 170 11.04 2.87 -11.21
CA ILE A 170 9.61 2.74 -10.89
C ILE A 170 9.03 1.84 -11.97
N VAL A 171 8.65 0.62 -11.59
CA VAL A 171 8.35 -0.46 -12.55
C VAL A 171 6.87 -0.81 -12.52
N ASP A 172 6.18 -0.66 -13.64
CA ASP A 172 4.79 -1.09 -13.87
C ASP A 172 4.63 -1.54 -15.33
N GLU A 173 3.61 -2.34 -15.65
CA GLU A 173 3.30 -2.69 -17.03
C GLU A 173 2.71 -1.49 -17.75
N HIS A 174 3.23 -1.14 -18.93
CA HIS A 174 2.76 0.01 -19.72
C HIS A 174 2.52 1.25 -18.84
N PRO A 175 3.54 1.76 -18.13
CA PRO A 175 3.34 2.70 -17.02
C PRO A 175 2.60 3.96 -17.44
N GLU A 176 2.83 4.46 -18.67
CA GLU A 176 2.12 5.61 -19.23
C GLU A 176 0.60 5.38 -19.38
N ALA A 177 0.15 4.14 -19.56
CA ALA A 177 -1.26 3.78 -19.66
C ALA A 177 -1.95 3.66 -18.28
N GLN A 178 -1.19 3.55 -17.20
CA GLN A 178 -1.72 3.35 -15.85
C GLN A 178 -2.49 4.59 -15.37
N TYR A 179 -3.59 4.37 -14.65
CA TYR A 179 -4.41 5.45 -14.10
C TYR A 179 -3.62 6.38 -13.19
N LEU A 180 -2.69 5.82 -12.40
CA LEU A 180 -1.83 6.56 -11.48
C LEU A 180 -0.48 6.97 -12.09
N TYR A 181 -0.33 6.96 -13.42
CA TYR A 181 0.88 7.49 -14.07
C TYR A 181 1.27 8.90 -13.61
N PRO A 182 0.33 9.85 -13.38
CA PRO A 182 0.68 11.15 -12.82
C PRO A 182 1.39 11.05 -11.46
N GLU A 183 1.05 10.08 -10.62
CA GLU A 183 1.77 9.87 -9.36
C GLU A 183 3.20 9.37 -9.60
N PHE A 184 3.44 8.52 -10.62
CA PHE A 184 4.80 8.06 -10.93
C PHE A 184 5.72 9.21 -11.31
N LEU A 185 5.19 10.22 -12.02
CA LEU A 185 5.93 11.44 -12.34
C LEU A 185 6.29 12.25 -11.09
N LEU A 186 5.41 12.31 -10.08
CA LEU A 186 5.73 12.96 -8.80
C LEU A 186 6.84 12.23 -8.05
N VAL A 187 6.77 10.90 -8.02
CA VAL A 187 7.79 10.03 -7.39
C VAL A 187 9.14 10.20 -8.10
N GLN A 188 9.15 10.18 -9.43
CA GLN A 188 10.35 10.42 -10.24
C GLN A 188 10.97 11.79 -9.91
N ALA A 189 10.16 12.84 -9.93
CA ALA A 189 10.62 14.19 -9.64
C ALA A 189 11.18 14.34 -8.20
N MET A 190 10.59 13.64 -7.21
CA MET A 190 11.12 13.58 -5.84
C MET A 190 12.54 12.99 -5.82
N PHE A 191 12.76 11.86 -6.49
CA PHE A 191 14.08 11.25 -6.57
C PHE A 191 15.10 12.14 -7.29
N GLU A 192 14.71 12.73 -8.42
CA GLU A 192 15.59 13.61 -9.19
C GLU A 192 16.00 14.86 -8.41
N ARG A 193 15.07 15.48 -7.66
CA ARG A 193 15.38 16.58 -6.73
C ARG A 193 16.37 16.16 -5.65
N ALA A 194 16.32 14.89 -5.21
CA ALA A 194 17.23 14.32 -4.24
C ALA A 194 18.58 13.88 -4.84
N GLY A 195 18.82 14.10 -6.15
CA GLY A 195 20.04 13.71 -6.84
C GLY A 195 20.11 12.21 -7.19
N ILE A 196 18.97 11.51 -7.15
CA ILE A 196 18.84 10.09 -7.50
C ILE A 196 18.26 10.04 -8.92
N THR A 197 18.95 9.35 -9.83
CA THR A 197 18.43 9.11 -11.18
C THR A 197 17.22 8.20 -11.08
N ALA A 198 16.08 8.62 -11.63
CA ALA A 198 14.84 7.84 -11.59
C ALA A 198 14.28 7.58 -12.99
N TYR A 199 13.89 6.34 -13.23
CA TYR A 199 13.23 5.93 -14.46
C TYR A 199 11.84 5.38 -14.15
N ILE A 200 10.85 5.71 -14.97
CA ILE A 200 9.56 5.01 -15.01
C ILE A 200 9.61 4.08 -16.22
N VAL A 201 9.47 2.76 -16.00
CA VAL A 201 9.71 1.77 -17.07
C VAL A 201 8.79 0.57 -17.00
N ASP A 202 8.53 0.02 -18.18
CA ASP A 202 7.99 -1.33 -18.32
C ASP A 202 9.08 -2.38 -17.96
N PRO A 203 8.72 -3.52 -17.34
CA PRO A 203 9.66 -4.61 -17.10
C PRO A 203 10.49 -5.03 -18.33
N ALA A 204 9.90 -4.96 -19.54
CA ALA A 204 10.57 -5.32 -20.79
C ALA A 204 11.71 -4.36 -21.19
N GLU A 205 11.78 -3.15 -20.60
CA GLU A 205 12.85 -2.19 -20.84
C GLU A 205 14.09 -2.45 -19.97
N LEU A 206 13.98 -3.33 -18.98
CA LEU A 206 15.09 -3.71 -18.10
C LEU A 206 15.94 -4.81 -18.73
N GLN A 207 17.26 -4.66 -18.58
CA GLN A 207 18.24 -5.63 -19.06
C GLN A 207 18.90 -6.33 -17.89
N SER A 208 18.78 -7.66 -17.84
CA SER A 208 19.56 -8.46 -16.90
C SER A 208 21.00 -8.62 -17.39
N ARG A 209 21.95 -8.42 -16.46
CA ARG A 209 23.38 -8.67 -16.65
C ARG A 209 23.92 -9.45 -15.46
N ALA A 210 25.15 -9.95 -15.58
CA ALA A 210 25.77 -10.79 -14.55
C ALA A 210 25.82 -10.14 -13.16
N ASP A 211 25.88 -8.81 -13.07
CA ASP A 211 26.01 -8.07 -11.82
C ASP A 211 24.75 -7.31 -11.38
N GLY A 212 23.63 -7.42 -12.11
CA GLY A 212 22.36 -6.78 -11.74
C GLY A 212 21.49 -6.38 -12.93
N LEU A 213 20.49 -5.55 -12.63
CA LEU A 213 19.55 -5.02 -13.63
C LEU A 213 19.97 -3.64 -14.11
N TYR A 214 19.72 -3.37 -15.39
CA TYR A 214 20.10 -2.14 -16.05
C TYR A 214 18.93 -1.51 -16.80
N CYS A 215 18.83 -0.18 -16.73
CA CYS A 215 17.91 0.63 -17.52
C CYS A 215 18.71 1.68 -18.28
N LYS A 216 18.51 1.79 -19.61
CA LYS A 216 19.19 2.78 -20.47
C LYS A 216 20.73 2.82 -20.26
N GLY A 217 21.32 1.66 -19.97
CA GLY A 217 22.76 1.49 -19.76
C GLY A 217 23.26 1.77 -18.33
N LEU A 218 22.42 2.30 -17.43
CA LEU A 218 22.75 2.49 -16.02
C LEU A 218 22.26 1.31 -15.18
N ARG A 219 23.07 0.90 -14.20
CA ARG A 219 22.67 -0.09 -13.21
C ARG A 219 21.59 0.49 -12.31
N VAL A 220 20.53 -0.30 -12.09
CA VAL A 220 19.44 0.01 -11.17
C VAL A 220 19.83 -0.49 -9.78
N ASP A 221 19.79 0.39 -8.79
CA ASP A 221 20.06 0.05 -7.39
C ASP A 221 18.81 -0.51 -6.72
N LEU A 222 17.69 0.20 -6.89
CA LEU A 222 16.41 -0.11 -6.27
C LEU A 222 15.27 -0.08 -7.30
N ILE A 223 14.39 -1.08 -7.23
CA ILE A 223 13.13 -1.11 -7.95
C ILE A 223 12.00 -0.75 -6.99
N TYR A 224 11.29 0.33 -7.29
CA TYR A 224 9.99 0.60 -6.71
C TYR A 224 8.93 -0.16 -7.53
N ASN A 225 8.47 -1.27 -6.96
CA ASN A 225 7.55 -2.20 -7.60
C ASN A 225 6.11 -1.66 -7.59
N ARG A 226 5.58 -1.30 -8.76
CA ARG A 226 4.18 -0.90 -8.96
C ARG A 226 3.36 -1.96 -9.69
N LEU A 227 3.98 -3.07 -10.09
CA LEU A 227 3.30 -4.22 -10.68
C LEU A 227 2.26 -4.79 -9.73
N THR A 228 1.23 -5.40 -10.31
CA THR A 228 0.17 -6.09 -9.57
C THR A 228 0.23 -7.60 -9.70
N ASP A 229 1.18 -8.07 -10.51
CA ASP A 229 1.78 -9.39 -10.41
C ASP A 229 2.68 -9.46 -9.15
N PHE A 230 2.06 -9.40 -7.97
CA PHE A 230 2.77 -9.21 -6.69
C PHE A 230 3.80 -10.30 -6.38
N ASP A 231 3.62 -11.50 -6.94
CA ASP A 231 4.53 -12.62 -6.78
C ASP A 231 5.56 -12.76 -7.91
N LEU A 232 5.52 -11.84 -8.88
CA LEU A 232 6.42 -11.77 -10.04
C LEU A 232 6.43 -13.05 -10.88
N GLN A 233 5.33 -13.83 -10.90
CA GLN A 233 5.22 -15.03 -11.74
C GLN A 233 5.33 -14.71 -13.23
N GLN A 234 4.84 -13.55 -13.66
CA GLN A 234 4.89 -13.07 -15.04
C GLN A 234 6.21 -12.36 -15.37
N HIS A 235 7.02 -12.06 -14.34
CA HIS A 235 8.30 -11.34 -14.48
C HIS A 235 9.46 -12.11 -13.84
N PRO A 236 9.84 -13.30 -14.38
CA PRO A 236 10.86 -14.17 -13.79
C PRO A 236 12.22 -13.48 -13.64
N MET A 237 12.59 -12.57 -14.55
CA MET A 237 13.83 -11.78 -14.45
C MET A 237 13.88 -10.92 -13.18
N LEU A 238 12.76 -10.29 -12.80
CA LEU A 238 12.66 -9.50 -11.57
C LEU A 238 12.70 -10.41 -10.35
N ARG A 239 11.99 -11.53 -10.40
CA ARG A 239 11.95 -12.54 -9.33
C ARG A 239 13.34 -13.14 -9.06
N GLU A 240 14.09 -13.44 -10.12
CA GLU A 240 15.47 -13.93 -10.03
C GLU A 240 16.41 -12.87 -9.47
N ALA A 241 16.27 -11.61 -9.90
CA ALA A 241 17.09 -10.52 -9.40
C ALA A 241 16.85 -10.24 -7.91
N ASP A 242 15.60 -10.26 -7.46
CA ASP A 242 15.21 -10.16 -6.05
C ASP A 242 15.76 -11.35 -5.24
N GLY A 243 15.51 -12.58 -5.69
CA GLY A 243 15.99 -13.79 -5.01
C GLY A 243 17.51 -13.92 -4.94
N ALA A 244 18.24 -13.40 -5.93
CA ALA A 244 19.71 -13.31 -5.91
C ALA A 244 20.24 -12.11 -5.13
N GLY A 245 19.36 -11.21 -4.67
CA GLY A 245 19.73 -9.96 -4.01
C GLY A 245 20.55 -9.02 -4.92
N SER A 246 20.42 -9.11 -6.24
CA SER A 246 21.20 -8.30 -7.19
C SER A 246 20.65 -6.88 -7.36
N VAL A 247 19.38 -6.68 -6.98
CA VAL A 247 18.65 -5.40 -6.90
C VAL A 247 17.88 -5.35 -5.58
N VAL A 248 17.64 -4.16 -5.03
CA VAL A 248 16.70 -4.00 -3.92
C VAL A 248 15.30 -3.84 -4.50
N LEU A 249 14.41 -4.80 -4.28
CA LEU A 249 13.01 -4.72 -4.72
C LEU A 249 12.12 -4.29 -3.55
N THR A 250 11.32 -3.24 -3.73
CA THR A 250 10.39 -2.80 -2.69
C THR A 250 9.07 -2.29 -3.27
N PRO A 251 7.91 -2.75 -2.75
CA PRO A 251 7.77 -3.99 -1.98
C PRO A 251 8.19 -5.22 -2.81
N ASN A 252 8.64 -6.29 -2.14
CA ASN A 252 8.94 -7.56 -2.77
C ASN A 252 7.82 -8.59 -2.54
N PRO A 253 7.88 -9.77 -3.19
CA PRO A 253 6.87 -10.82 -3.04
C PRO A 253 6.67 -11.33 -1.60
N GLU A 254 7.67 -11.21 -0.73
CA GLU A 254 7.55 -11.59 0.67
C GLU A 254 6.64 -10.64 1.45
N HIS A 255 6.75 -9.34 1.19
CA HIS A 255 5.84 -8.34 1.76
C HIS A 255 4.39 -8.66 1.38
N TYR A 256 4.13 -8.95 0.10
CA TYR A 256 2.80 -9.37 -0.34
C TYR A 256 2.30 -10.62 0.40
N ALA A 257 3.10 -11.70 0.40
CA ALA A 257 2.71 -12.96 1.04
C ALA A 257 2.43 -12.79 2.54
N ARG A 258 3.17 -11.91 3.21
CA ARG A 258 3.07 -11.67 4.65
C ARG A 258 1.91 -10.78 5.04
N TYR A 259 1.60 -9.77 4.22
CA TYR A 259 0.62 -8.73 4.55
C TYR A 259 -0.61 -8.78 3.65
N ALA A 260 -0.44 -8.63 2.33
CA ALA A 260 -1.54 -8.35 1.39
C ALA A 260 -2.26 -9.58 0.82
N ASP A 261 -1.72 -10.79 0.99
CA ASP A 261 -2.46 -12.01 0.65
C ASP A 261 -3.79 -12.06 1.43
N LYS A 262 -4.91 -12.03 0.72
CA LYS A 262 -6.26 -11.95 1.30
C LYS A 262 -6.57 -13.13 2.22
N ARG A 263 -5.89 -14.27 2.06
CA ARG A 263 -5.99 -15.43 2.97
C ARG A 263 -5.49 -15.10 4.38
N ASN A 264 -4.63 -14.10 4.53
CA ASN A 264 -4.17 -13.64 5.83
C ASN A 264 -5.29 -13.05 6.68
N LEU A 265 -6.32 -12.42 6.10
CA LEU A 265 -7.49 -11.94 6.87
C LEU A 265 -8.24 -13.11 7.55
N ALA A 266 -8.34 -14.26 6.88
CA ALA A 266 -8.91 -15.46 7.50
C ALA A 266 -8.05 -15.97 8.66
N ARG A 267 -6.72 -15.95 8.51
CA ARG A 267 -5.79 -16.34 9.58
C ARG A 267 -5.82 -15.35 10.76
N LEU A 268 -5.93 -14.05 10.48
CA LEU A 268 -6.01 -12.99 11.49
C LEU A 268 -7.36 -12.97 12.23
N THR A 269 -8.35 -13.73 11.77
CA THR A 269 -9.65 -13.89 12.43
C THR A 269 -9.87 -15.30 13.00
N ASP A 270 -8.87 -16.18 12.90
CA ASP A 270 -8.87 -17.51 13.52
C ASP A 270 -8.29 -17.42 14.95
N GLY A 271 -9.16 -17.16 15.93
CA GLY A 271 -8.74 -17.00 17.32
C GLY A 271 -8.04 -18.23 17.91
N GLU A 272 -8.42 -19.45 17.52
CA GLU A 272 -7.75 -20.67 17.99
C GLU A 272 -6.36 -20.82 17.35
N GLY A 273 -6.28 -20.57 16.04
CA GLY A 273 -5.02 -20.55 15.30
C GLY A 273 -4.04 -19.52 15.88
N LEU A 274 -4.50 -18.30 16.16
CA LEU A 274 -3.66 -17.25 16.75
C LEU A 274 -3.16 -17.63 18.15
N ARG A 275 -3.98 -18.25 19.01
CA ARG A 275 -3.53 -18.76 20.31
C ARG A 275 -2.45 -19.82 20.17
N ALA A 276 -2.61 -20.74 19.21
CA ALA A 276 -1.62 -21.77 18.93
C ALA A 276 -0.27 -21.19 18.45
N LEU A 277 -0.30 -20.00 17.82
CA LEU A 277 0.90 -19.24 17.43
C LEU A 277 1.50 -18.40 18.56
N GLY A 278 0.89 -18.38 19.75
CA GLY A 278 1.35 -17.61 20.91
C GLY A 278 1.00 -16.12 20.85
N VAL A 279 -0.01 -15.73 20.07
CA VAL A 279 -0.51 -14.35 20.04
C VAL A 279 -1.19 -14.03 21.38
N SER A 280 -1.00 -12.80 21.88
CA SER A 280 -1.62 -12.36 23.13
C SER A 280 -3.16 -12.29 23.02
N GLU A 281 -3.89 -12.57 24.10
CA GLU A 281 -5.36 -12.43 24.11
C GLU A 281 -5.80 -10.98 23.84
N ALA A 282 -4.98 -9.98 24.20
CA ALA A 282 -5.23 -8.58 23.88
C ALA A 282 -5.19 -8.35 22.37
N ASP A 283 -4.16 -8.86 21.67
CA ASP A 283 -4.05 -8.76 20.22
C ASP A 283 -5.17 -9.53 19.51
N ILE A 284 -5.51 -10.74 19.99
CA ILE A 284 -6.62 -11.53 19.43
C ILE A 284 -7.93 -10.75 19.57
N THR A 285 -8.20 -10.16 20.74
CA THR A 285 -9.41 -9.37 20.96
C THR A 285 -9.46 -8.17 20.04
N THR A 286 -8.35 -7.44 19.87
CA THR A 286 -8.26 -6.32 18.94
C THR A 286 -8.52 -6.77 17.50
N LEU A 287 -7.86 -7.83 17.04
CA LEU A 287 -8.01 -8.34 15.66
C LEU A 287 -9.45 -8.77 15.37
N LEU A 288 -10.09 -9.52 16.27
CA LEU A 288 -11.48 -9.96 16.10
C LEU A 288 -12.49 -8.80 16.18
N LEU A 289 -12.13 -7.70 16.84
CA LEU A 289 -12.94 -6.49 16.88
C LEU A 289 -12.84 -5.70 15.56
N VAL A 290 -11.62 -5.54 15.03
CA VAL A 290 -11.35 -4.62 13.91
C VAL A 290 -11.36 -5.30 12.55
N ILE A 291 -11.24 -6.63 12.46
CA ILE A 291 -11.29 -7.35 11.18
C ILE A 291 -12.65 -8.06 11.10
N PRO A 292 -13.48 -7.80 10.07
CA PRO A 292 -14.68 -8.59 9.83
C PRO A 292 -14.34 -10.08 9.74
N HIS A 293 -15.13 -10.92 10.40
CA HIS A 293 -14.90 -12.37 10.40
C HIS A 293 -14.76 -12.89 8.96
N THR A 294 -13.58 -13.42 8.66
CA THR A 294 -13.19 -13.85 7.32
C THR A 294 -12.81 -15.32 7.37
N PHE A 295 -13.22 -16.10 6.37
CA PHE A 295 -12.90 -17.52 6.34
C PHE A 295 -12.73 -18.01 4.90
N VAL A 296 -11.93 -19.06 4.74
CA VAL A 296 -11.72 -19.69 3.43
C VAL A 296 -12.97 -20.48 3.04
N VAL A 297 -13.52 -20.17 1.87
CA VAL A 297 -14.67 -20.90 1.30
C VAL A 297 -14.27 -22.34 0.97
N ARG A 298 -15.06 -23.29 1.46
CA ARG A 298 -14.91 -24.73 1.18
C ARG A 298 -16.12 -25.27 0.43
N PRO A 299 -15.97 -26.23 -0.50
CA PRO A 299 -17.10 -26.82 -1.23
C PRO A 299 -18.24 -27.34 -0.33
N ALA A 300 -17.90 -27.90 0.83
CA ALA A 300 -18.88 -28.40 1.80
C ALA A 300 -19.82 -27.32 2.38
N GLN A 301 -19.49 -26.04 2.25
CA GLN A 301 -20.27 -24.93 2.79
C GLN A 301 -21.27 -24.33 1.77
N GLN A 302 -21.38 -24.92 0.56
CA GLN A 302 -22.13 -24.35 -0.56
C GLN A 302 -23.55 -23.90 -0.18
N GLN A 303 -24.32 -24.76 0.48
CA GLN A 303 -25.71 -24.46 0.85
C GLN A 303 -25.81 -23.28 1.82
N THR A 304 -25.03 -23.32 2.90
CA THR A 304 -25.01 -22.25 3.91
C THR A 304 -24.52 -20.92 3.34
N LEU A 305 -23.50 -20.95 2.48
CA LEU A 305 -23.01 -19.75 1.79
C LEU A 305 -24.07 -19.17 0.85
N TRP A 306 -24.77 -20.02 0.11
CA TRP A 306 -25.85 -19.57 -0.76
C TRP A 306 -26.98 -18.91 0.03
N GLU A 307 -27.43 -19.53 1.12
CA GLU A 307 -28.48 -18.99 1.99
C GLU A 307 -28.11 -17.63 2.59
N ASN A 308 -26.85 -17.44 2.99
CA ASN A 308 -26.36 -16.23 3.66
C ASN A 308 -25.66 -15.24 2.73
N ARG A 309 -25.66 -15.44 1.41
CA ARG A 309 -24.88 -14.64 0.44
C ARG A 309 -25.06 -13.12 0.55
N LYS A 310 -26.22 -12.64 1.01
CA LYS A 310 -26.51 -11.20 1.15
C LYS A 310 -25.78 -10.53 2.31
N SER A 311 -25.28 -11.29 3.28
CA SER A 311 -24.47 -10.80 4.39
C SER A 311 -22.97 -11.10 4.23
N LEU A 312 -22.58 -11.61 3.06
CA LEU A 312 -21.22 -12.02 2.74
C LEU A 312 -20.68 -11.21 1.57
N PHE A 313 -19.36 -11.10 1.49
CA PHE A 313 -18.65 -10.51 0.36
C PHE A 313 -17.58 -11.50 -0.09
N PHE A 314 -17.63 -11.96 -1.35
CA PHE A 314 -16.71 -12.98 -1.83
C PHE A 314 -15.50 -12.33 -2.48
N LYS A 315 -14.30 -12.64 -1.96
CA LYS A 315 -13.03 -12.17 -2.50
C LYS A 315 -12.28 -13.33 -3.17
N PRO A 316 -11.81 -13.18 -4.42
CA PRO A 316 -10.87 -14.15 -4.99
C PRO A 316 -9.55 -14.12 -4.21
N ASN A 317 -8.84 -15.25 -4.17
CA ASN A 317 -7.52 -15.33 -3.51
C ASN A 317 -6.47 -14.43 -4.20
N PHE A 318 -6.58 -14.26 -5.52
CA PHE A 318 -5.65 -13.48 -6.34
C PHE A 318 -6.41 -12.44 -7.17
N GLY A 319 -5.75 -11.32 -7.46
CA GLY A 319 -6.28 -10.23 -8.28
C GLY A 319 -6.94 -9.07 -7.52
N TYR A 320 -7.36 -8.07 -8.30
CA TYR A 320 -7.91 -6.80 -7.82
C TYR A 320 -9.32 -6.90 -7.23
N GLY A 321 -9.64 -5.92 -6.36
CA GLY A 321 -10.94 -5.74 -5.72
C GLY A 321 -12.12 -5.43 -6.66
N SER A 322 -11.91 -5.19 -7.96
CA SER A 322 -12.99 -4.95 -8.93
C SER A 322 -13.75 -6.21 -9.35
N ARG A 323 -13.36 -7.39 -8.85
CA ARG A 323 -14.04 -8.67 -9.10
C ARG A 323 -14.72 -9.28 -7.86
N GLY A 324 -14.74 -8.56 -6.73
CA GLY A 324 -15.53 -9.00 -5.58
C GLY A 324 -17.03 -8.87 -5.88
N ALA A 325 -17.79 -9.91 -5.58
CA ALA A 325 -19.25 -9.98 -5.76
C ALA A 325 -19.93 -10.50 -4.49
#